data_AF-A0A9X6NUP7-F1
#
_entry.id   AF-A0A9X6NUP7-F1
#
_cell.length_a   1.000
_cell.length_b   1.000
_cell.length_c   1.000
_cell.angle_alpha   90.00
_cell.angle_beta   90.00
_cell.angle_gamma   90.00
#
_symmetry.space_group_name_H-M   'P 1'
#
loop_
_entity.id
_entity.type
_entity.pdbx_description
1 polymer ?
#
loop_
_entity_poly.entity_id
_entity_poly.type
_entity_poly.pdbx_seq_one_letter_code
_entity_poly.pdbx_strand_id
1 'polypeptide(L)'
;MNFENFEKQEQFKQLQKNNVVIVKWKKSVRQYKELGEITHHNSHTINRINELILNVPRNDYFSINNYLIGESWAEEVYVVNP
;
A
#
# COMPACT_ATOMS: atom_id res chain seq x y z
N MET A 1 -11.15 5.91 -14.88
CA MET A 1 -10.07 5.59 -13.93
C MET A 1 -10.27 6.46 -12.70
N ASN A 2 -10.83 5.89 -11.65
CA ASN A 2 -11.06 6.58 -10.39
C ASN A 2 -10.02 6.11 -9.37
N PHE A 3 -9.43 7.06 -8.65
CA PHE A 3 -8.52 6.77 -7.55
C PHE A 3 -9.29 6.89 -6.24
N GLU A 4 -9.33 5.81 -5.47
CA GLU A 4 -9.93 5.82 -4.13
C GLU A 4 -8.82 5.82 -3.09
N ASN A 5 -8.83 6.82 -2.18
CA ASN A 5 -7.93 6.81 -1.03
C ASN A 5 -8.43 5.78 -0.02
N PHE A 6 -7.55 4.88 0.39
CA PHE A 6 -7.85 3.88 1.39
C PHE A 6 -7.53 4.47 2.76
N GLU A 7 -8.54 4.69 3.59
CA GLU A 7 -8.45 5.31 4.92
C GLU A 7 -9.10 4.45 6.01
N LYS A 8 -9.69 3.31 5.63
CA LYS A 8 -10.43 2.40 6.53
C LYS A 8 -10.12 0.94 6.23
N GLN A 9 -10.11 0.11 7.28
CA GLN A 9 -9.89 -1.34 7.16
C GLN A 9 -10.85 -2.02 6.17
N GLU A 10 -12.11 -1.59 6.10
CA GLU A 10 -13.11 -2.18 5.21
C GLU A 10 -12.77 -1.98 3.72
N GLN A 11 -12.04 -0.93 3.36
CA GLN A 11 -11.57 -0.73 1.99
C GLN A 11 -10.48 -1.75 1.64
N PHE A 12 -9.52 -1.96 2.55
CA PHE A 12 -8.48 -2.98 2.38
C PHE A 12 -9.05 -4.39 2.25
N LYS A 13 -10.14 -4.71 2.97
CA LYS A 13 -10.81 -6.01 2.85
C LYS A 13 -11.44 -6.25 1.46
N GLN A 14 -11.74 -5.20 0.71
CA GLN A 14 -12.28 -5.30 -0.65
C GLN A 14 -11.18 -5.50 -1.70
N LEU A 15 -9.91 -5.33 -1.32
CA LEU A 15 -8.77 -5.41 -2.23
C LEU A 15 -8.59 -6.84 -2.75
N GLN A 16 -8.62 -6.99 -4.06
CA GLN A 16 -8.36 -8.25 -4.76
C GLN A 16 -6.92 -8.29 -5.28
N LYS A 17 -6.43 -9.52 -5.49
CA LYS A 17 -5.15 -9.75 -6.16
C LYS A 17 -5.15 -9.07 -7.54
N ASN A 18 -4.04 -8.42 -7.88
CA ASN A 18 -3.83 -7.64 -9.11
C ASN A 18 -4.59 -6.30 -9.19
N ASN A 19 -5.31 -5.85 -8.17
CA ASN A 19 -5.72 -4.44 -8.12
C ASN A 19 -4.47 -3.55 -8.08
N VAL A 20 -4.48 -2.46 -8.83
CA VAL A 20 -3.35 -1.53 -8.85
C VAL A 20 -3.46 -0.63 -7.63
N VAL A 21 -2.42 -0.71 -6.79
CA VAL A 21 -2.24 0.07 -5.57
C VAL A 21 -1.13 1.09 -5.81
N ILE A 22 -1.43 2.35 -5.55
CA ILE A 22 -0.49 3.46 -5.59
C ILE A 22 -0.14 3.80 -4.15
N VAL A 23 1.15 3.80 -3.83
CA VAL A 23 1.64 4.11 -2.48
C VAL A 23 2.55 5.31 -2.56
N LYS A 24 2.25 6.32 -1.74
CA LYS A 24 3.14 7.44 -1.44
C LYS A 24 3.94 7.09 -0.19
N TRP A 25 5.27 7.15 -0.28
CA TRP A 25 6.18 6.81 0.81
C TRP A 25 6.71 8.06 1.53
N LYS A 26 6.87 7.97 2.85
CA LYS A 26 7.58 8.99 3.63
C LYS A 26 9.05 9.10 3.19
N LYS A 27 9.59 10.31 3.12
CA LYS A 27 10.97 10.59 2.62
C LYS A 27 12.10 9.79 3.30
N SER A 28 11.89 9.36 4.54
CA SER A 28 12.91 8.66 5.32
C SER A 28 13.13 7.19 4.91
N VAL A 29 12.20 6.58 4.18
CA VAL A 29 12.21 5.12 3.98
C VAL A 29 12.96 4.65 2.74
N ARG A 30 13.30 3.37 2.72
CA ARG A 30 14.04 2.74 1.63
C ARG A 30 13.32 2.86 0.29
N GLN A 31 12.01 2.59 0.27
CA GLN A 31 11.20 2.66 -0.95
C GLN A 31 11.27 4.03 -1.61
N TYR A 32 11.18 5.11 -0.80
CA TYR A 32 11.35 6.47 -1.29
C TYR A 32 12.72 6.67 -1.94
N LYS A 33 13.79 6.23 -1.28
CA LYS A 33 15.17 6.43 -1.73
C LYS A 33 15.52 5.64 -2.99
N GLU A 34 14.95 4.45 -3.13
CA GLU A 34 15.26 3.52 -4.24
C GLU A 34 14.32 3.67 -5.44
N LEU A 35 13.05 3.99 -5.19
CA LEU A 35 11.99 3.95 -6.22
C LEU A 35 11.31 5.32 -6.44
N GLY A 36 11.57 6.30 -5.57
CA GLY A 36 10.90 7.59 -5.57
C GLY A 36 9.69 7.66 -4.64
N GLU A 37 9.12 8.86 -4.53
CA GLU A 37 8.02 9.17 -3.60
C GLU A 37 6.77 8.33 -3.84
N ILE A 38 6.39 8.15 -5.10
CA ILE A 38 5.17 7.47 -5.51
C ILE A 38 5.55 6.19 -6.26
N THR A 39 4.93 5.08 -5.86
CA THR A 39 5.15 3.78 -6.50
C THR A 39 3.83 3.09 -6.81
N HIS A 40 3.80 2.32 -7.90
CA HIS A 40 2.64 1.54 -8.31
C HIS A 40 2.94 0.05 -8.18
N HIS A 41 2.01 -0.69 -7.60
CA HIS A 41 2.14 -2.13 -7.37
C HIS A 41 0.84 -2.82 -7.72
N ASN A 42 0.94 -4.08 -8.12
CA ASN A 42 -0.22 -4.96 -8.12
C ASN A 42 -0.37 -5.55 -6.72
N SER A 43 -1.53 -5.38 -6.09
CA SER A 43 -1.84 -6.03 -4.82
C SER A 43 -1.59 -7.53 -4.93
N HIS A 44 -0.81 -8.08 -4.00
CA HIS A 44 -0.52 -9.50 -3.99
C HIS A 44 -1.47 -10.25 -3.05
N THR A 45 -1.40 -9.94 -1.76
CA THR A 45 -2.23 -10.51 -0.71
C THR A 45 -2.18 -9.61 0.53
N ILE A 46 -3.18 -9.75 1.40
CA ILE A 46 -3.10 -9.26 2.78
C ILE A 46 -2.87 -10.48 3.66
N ASN A 47 -1.79 -10.46 4.46
CA ASN A 47 -1.44 -11.61 5.29
C ASN A 47 -2.25 -11.64 6.60
N ARG A 48 -2.07 -12.71 7.39
CA ARG A 48 -2.79 -12.93 8.66
C ARG A 48 -2.52 -11.88 9.75
N ILE A 49 -1.45 -11.10 9.63
CA ILE A 49 -1.10 -10.02 10.57
C ILE A 49 -1.48 -8.63 10.03
N ASN A 50 -2.34 -8.58 9.00
CA ASN A 50 -2.86 -7.37 8.38
C ASN A 50 -1.78 -6.51 7.70
N GLU A 51 -0.80 -7.15 7.06
CA GLU A 51 0.13 -6.48 6.16
C GLU A 51 -0.30 -6.64 4.71
N LEU A 52 -0.32 -5.53 3.96
CA LEU A 52 -0.49 -5.56 2.52
C LEU A 52 0.87 -5.84 1.87
N ILE A 53 0.95 -6.96 1.15
CA ILE A 53 2.14 -7.35 0.39
C ILE A 53 2.04 -6.75 -1.02
N LEU A 54 3.02 -5.92 -1.38
CA LEU A 54 3.08 -5.20 -2.66
C LEU A 54 4.08 -5.86 -3.62
N ASN A 55 5.24 -6.30 -3.11
CA ASN A 55 6.27 -6.96 -3.90
C ASN A 55 7.09 -7.93 -3.04
N VAL A 56 6.98 -9.24 -3.29
CA VAL A 56 7.69 -10.26 -2.52
C VAL A 56 9.22 -10.21 -2.77
N PRO A 57 9.73 -10.22 -4.01
CA PRO A 57 11.18 -10.18 -4.26
C PRO A 57 11.90 -8.98 -3.63
N ARG A 58 11.28 -7.79 -3.64
CA ARG A 58 11.86 -6.58 -3.03
C ARG A 58 11.56 -6.46 -1.54
N ASN A 59 10.69 -7.30 -0.97
CA ASN A 59 10.22 -7.19 0.39
C ASN A 59 9.50 -5.85 0.64
N ASP A 60 8.64 -5.43 -0.30
CA ASP A 60 7.80 -4.24 -0.15
C ASP A 60 6.42 -4.63 0.40
N TYR A 61 6.14 -4.15 1.61
CA TYR A 61 4.88 -4.35 2.31
C TYR A 61 4.70 -3.24 3.36
N PHE A 62 3.49 -3.11 3.88
CA PHE A 62 3.24 -2.29 5.06
C PHE A 62 2.12 -2.87 5.93
N SER A 63 2.19 -2.61 7.23
CA SER A 63 1.10 -2.90 8.17
C SER A 63 -0.05 -1.94 7.93
N ILE A 64 -1.22 -2.48 7.58
CA ILE A 64 -2.44 -1.71 7.39
C ILE A 64 -2.84 -1.04 8.70
N ASN A 65 -2.71 -1.74 9.84
CA ASN A 65 -2.98 -1.16 11.15
C ASN A 65 -2.13 0.09 11.41
N ASN A 66 -0.82 0.00 11.19
CA ASN A 66 0.09 1.14 11.39
C ASN A 66 -0.24 2.27 10.42
N TYR A 67 -0.68 1.95 9.21
CA TYR A 67 -1.07 2.94 8.22
C TYR A 67 -2.31 3.72 8.67
N LEU A 68 -3.35 3.00 9.11
CA LEU A 68 -4.61 3.60 9.58
C LEU A 68 -4.44 4.49 10.81
N ILE A 69 -3.39 4.30 11.61
CA ILE A 69 -3.06 5.15 12.77
C ILE A 69 -1.94 6.16 12.49
N GLY A 70 -1.45 6.26 11.24
CA GLY A 70 -0.42 7.23 10.83
C GLY A 70 1.04 6.86 11.16
N GLU A 71 1.27 5.68 11.75
CA GLU A 71 2.58 5.16 12.15
C GLU A 71 3.29 4.37 11.03
N SER A 72 2.62 4.12 9.91
CA SER A 72 3.25 3.46 8.76
C SER A 72 4.28 4.35 8.06
N TRP A 73 5.15 3.69 7.30
CA TRP A 73 6.05 4.32 6.34
C TRP A 73 5.35 4.71 5.04
N ALA A 74 4.22 4.06 4.72
CA ALA A 74 3.28 4.54 3.73
C ALA A 74 2.54 5.76 4.29
N GLU A 75 2.52 6.84 3.51
CA GLU A 75 1.85 8.10 3.84
C GLU A 75 0.42 8.12 3.31
N GLU A 76 0.23 7.73 2.05
CA GLU A 76 -1.07 7.65 1.39
C GLU A 76 -1.12 6.37 0.54
N VAL A 77 -2.29 5.75 0.46
CA VAL A 77 -2.53 4.53 -0.30
C VAL A 77 -3.79 4.70 -1.13
N TYR A 78 -3.64 4.64 -2.45
CA TYR A 78 -4.76 4.71 -3.38
C TYR A 78 -4.94 3.40 -4.13
N VAL A 79 -6.18 3.08 -4.48
CA VAL A 79 -6.49 1.98 -5.40
C VAL A 79 -7.11 2.53 -6.67
N VAL A 80 -6.66 1.98 -7.79
CA VAL A 80 -7.22 2.26 -9.11
C VAL A 80 -8.44 1.37 -9.32
N ASN A 81 -9.61 1.97 -9.35
CA ASN A 81 -10.84 1.30 -9.72
C ASN A 81 -11.08 1.44 -11.24
N PRO A 82 -11.56 0.37 -11.92
CA PRO A 82 -11.98 0.42 -13.32
C PRO A 82 -12.96 1.58 -13.61
#